data_AF-A0A484YN03-F1
#
_entry.id   AF-A0A484YN03-F1
#
_cell.length_a   1.000
_cell.length_b   1.000
_cell.length_c   1.000
_cell.angle_alpha   90.00
_cell.angle_beta   90.00
_cell.angle_gamma   90.00
#
_symmetry.space_group_name_H-M   'P 1'
#
loop_
_entity.id
_entity.type
_entity.pdbx_description
1 polymer ?
#
loop_
_entity_poly.entity_id
_entity_poly.type
_entity_poly.pdbx_seq_one_letter_code
_entity_poly.pdbx_strand_id
1 'polypeptide(L)' 'MKAYALQGDTLDAICARYYGRTEGVVETVLEANPGLSELGVLLPHGTEIELPEVSSSAVTETINLWE' A
#
# COMPACT_ATOMS: atom_id res chain seq x y z
N MET A 1 -10.62 -1.08 -0.87
CA MET A 1 -10.02 -1.01 -2.23
C MET A 1 -8.74 -1.85 -2.20
N LYS A 2 -8.26 -2.43 -3.31
CA LYS A 2 -7.05 -3.27 -3.29
C LYS A 2 -5.95 -2.67 -4.16
N ALA A 3 -4.73 -2.63 -3.63
CA ALA A 3 -3.53 -2.21 -4.34
C ALA A 3 -2.51 -3.36 -4.39
N TYR A 4 -1.62 -3.31 -5.38
CA TYR A 4 -0.54 -4.27 -5.53
C TYR A 4 0.79 -3.55 -5.38
N ALA A 5 1.68 -4.06 -4.52
CA ALA A 5 3.03 -3.52 -4.38
C ALA A 5 3.86 -3.80 -5.66
N LEU A 6 4.70 -2.84 -6.04
CA LEU A 6 5.69 -2.99 -7.10
C LEU A 6 7.04 -3.46 -6.55
N GLN A 7 8.04 -3.64 -7.42
CA GLN A 7 9.37 -4.08 -6.98
C GLN A 7 10.00 -3.01 -6.10
N GLY A 8 10.33 -3.39 -4.87
CA GLY A 8 10.96 -2.48 -3.93
C GLY A 8 10.03 -1.36 -3.46
N ASP A 9 8.73 -1.49 -3.68
CA ASP A 9 7.74 -0.61 -3.08
C ASP A 9 7.67 -0.89 -1.57
N THR A 10 7.37 0.15 -0.80
CA THR A 10 7.27 0.07 0.65
C THR A 10 5.88 0.46 1.08
N LEU A 11 5.44 -0.06 2.23
CA LEU A 11 4.13 0.28 2.78
C LEU A 11 3.96 1.80 2.92
N ASP A 12 5.02 2.50 3.33
CA ASP A 12 5.07 3.95 3.46
C ASP A 12 4.90 4.66 2.10
N ALA A 13 5.60 4.22 1.05
CA ALA A 13 5.46 4.78 -0.29
C ALA A 13 4.04 4.60 -0.85
N ILE A 14 3.45 3.43 -0.64
CA ILE A 14 2.07 3.14 -1.03
C ILE A 14 1.10 4.02 -0.24
N CYS A 15 1.28 4.11 1.08
CA CYS A 15 0.43 4.97 1.91
C CYS A 15 0.55 6.45 1.52
N ALA A 16 1.77 6.94 1.27
CA ALA A 16 2.02 8.29 0.80
C ALA A 16 1.39 8.56 -0.58
N ARG A 17 1.41 7.59 -1.50
CA ARG A 17 0.87 7.75 -2.85
C ARG A 17 -0.66 7.70 -2.90
N TYR A 18 -1.27 6.80 -2.14
CA TYR A 18 -2.73 6.64 -2.10
C TYR A 18 -3.41 7.64 -1.17
N TYR A 19 -2.79 7.91 -0.02
CA TYR A 19 -3.40 8.75 1.02
C TYR A 19 -2.73 10.12 1.18
N GLY A 20 -1.58 10.38 0.55
CA GLY A 20 -0.83 11.62 0.74
C GLY A 20 -0.18 11.74 2.12
N ARG A 21 -0.32 10.72 2.98
CA ARG A 21 0.17 10.69 4.36
C ARG A 21 0.40 9.25 4.80
N THR A 22 1.33 9.07 5.74
CA THR A 22 1.72 7.75 6.26
C THR A 22 1.36 7.58 7.72
N GLU A 23 1.32 8.68 8.48
CA GLU A 23 0.95 8.71 9.89
C GLU A 23 -0.54 8.35 10.10
N GLY A 24 -0.81 7.41 11.01
CA GLY A 24 -2.15 6.87 11.31
C GLY A 24 -2.73 5.94 10.23
N VAL A 25 -2.32 6.08 8.97
CA VAL A 25 -2.84 5.25 7.87
C VAL A 25 -2.14 3.91 7.82
N VAL A 26 -0.83 3.87 8.05
CA VAL A 26 -0.06 2.63 8.14
C VAL A 26 -0.65 1.67 9.17
N GLU A 27 -1.07 2.19 10.33
CA GLU A 27 -1.72 1.38 11.38
C GLU A 27 -3.03 0.77 10.89
N THR A 28 -3.91 1.57 10.29
CA THR A 28 -5.19 1.07 9.76
C THR A 28 -4.98 0.04 8.64
N VAL A 29 -3.98 0.25 7.77
CA VAL A 29 -3.63 -0.71 6.71
C VAL A 29 -3.07 -1.99 7.33
N LEU A 30 -2.23 -1.92 8.35
CA LEU A 30 -1.69 -3.09 9.02
C LEU A 30 -2.76 -3.89 9.79
N GLU A 31 -3.72 -3.21 10.40
CA GLU A 31 -4.88 -3.84 11.04
C GLU A 31 -5.75 -4.57 10.01
N ALA A 32 -5.95 -3.98 8.83
CA ALA A 32 -6.67 -4.61 7.73
C ALA A 32 -5.88 -5.76 7.05
N ASN A 33 -4.54 -5.76 7.17
CA ASN A 33 -3.67 -6.73 6.52
C ASN A 33 -2.71 -7.39 7.55
N PRO A 34 -3.23 -8.29 8.40
CA PRO A 34 -2.41 -9.06 9.32
C PRO A 34 -1.44 -9.95 8.51
N GLY A 35 -0.16 -9.56 8.47
CA GLY A 35 0.90 -10.24 7.73
C GLY A 35 1.82 -9.29 6.94
N LEU A 36 1.36 -8.08 6.60
CA LEU A 36 2.22 -7.09 5.92
C LEU A 36 3.40 -6.67 6.79
N SER A 37 3.20 -6.50 8.10
CA SER A 37 4.27 -6.16 9.05
C SER A 37 5.40 -7.20 9.08
N GLU A 38 5.10 -8.46 8.77
CA GLU A 38 6.08 -9.55 8.80
C GLU A 38 6.94 -9.60 7.53
N LEU A 39 6.47 -9.01 6.42
CA LEU A 39 7.23 -8.91 5.17
C LEU A 39 8.39 -7.92 5.27
N GLY A 40 8.34 -7.00 6.23
CA GLY A 40 9.35 -5.97 6.48
C GLY A 40 9.13 -4.69 5.68
N VAL A 41 10.17 -3.86 5.60
CA VAL A 41 10.09 -2.53 4.97
C VAL A 41 9.83 -2.62 3.46
N LEU A 42 10.40 -3.61 2.79
CA LEU A 42 10.28 -3.81 1.34
C LEU A 42 9.25 -4.90 1.06
N LEU A 43 8.19 -4.52 0.35
CA LEU A 43 7.15 -5.46 -0.03
C LEU A 43 7.59 -6.24 -1.28
N PRO A 44 7.38 -7.56 -1.30
CA PRO A 44 7.59 -8.33 -2.52
C PRO A 44 6.66 -7.83 -3.64
N HIS A 45 7.16 -7.88 -4.87
CA HIS A 45 6.39 -7.48 -6.04
C HIS A 45 5.10 -8.32 -6.14
N GLY A 46 3.97 -7.65 -6.38
CA GLY A 46 2.67 -8.30 -6.48
C GLY A 46 2.02 -8.63 -5.13
N THR A 47 2.57 -8.11 -4.01
CA THR A 47 1.89 -8.21 -2.72
C THR A 47 0.55 -7.49 -2.78
N GLU A 48 -0.53 -8.20 -2.51
CA GLU A 48 -1.86 -7.60 -2.40
C GLU A 48 -1.97 -6.87 -1.05
N ILE A 49 -2.30 -5.58 -1.11
CA ILE A 49 -2.52 -4.73 0.06
C ILE A 49 -3.95 -4.23 0.02
N GLU A 50 -4.71 -4.56 1.05
CA GLU A 50 -6.03 -4.01 1.27
C GLU A 50 -5.90 -2.59 1.80
N LEU A 51 -6.34 -1.63 0.98
CA LEU A 51 -6.38 -0.22 1.34
C LEU A 51 -7.79 0.10 1.87
N PRO A 52 -7.94 0.28 3.20
CA PRO A 52 -9.22 0.69 3.79
C PRO A 52 -9.61 2.09 3.30
N GLU A 53 -10.90 2.43 3.37
CA GLU A 53 -11.42 3.75 3.01
C GLU A 53 -11.05 4.78 4.10
N VAL A 54 -9.78 5.13 4.16
CA VAL A 54 -9.31 6.30 4.88
C VAL A 54 -9.59 7.51 3.99
N SER A 55 -10.23 8.54 4.54
CA SER A 55 -10.64 9.76 3.83
C SER A 55 -9.46 10.46 3.15
N SER A 56 -9.08 9.98 1.98
CA SER A 56 -8.08 10.58 1.11
C SER A 56 -8.40 10.16 -0.31
N SER A 57 -8.31 11.12 -1.22
CA SER A 57 -8.68 10.94 -2.61
C SER A 57 -7.77 9.91 -3.26
N ALA A 58 -8.31 8.71 -3.51
CA ALA A 58 -7.58 7.63 -4.14
C ALA A 58 -7.15 8.02 -5.56
N VAL A 59 -5.86 8.34 -5.74
CA VAL A 59 -5.26 8.48 -7.07
C VAL A 59 -4.93 7.06 -7.55
N THR A 60 -5.83 6.52 -8.36
CA THR A 60 -5.62 5.24 -9.04
C THR A 60 -4.58 5.43 -10.13
N GLU A 61 -3.35 4.97 -9.88
CA GLU A 61 -2.35 4.81 -10.92
C GLU A 61 -1.71 3.42 -10.78
N THR A 62 -2.53 2.41 -11.02
CA THR A 62 -2.08 1.07 -11.41
C THR A 62 -1.44 1.15 -12.81
N ILE A 63 -0.20 1.61 -12.86
CA ILE A 63 0.63 1.55 -14.06
C ILE A 63 1.06 0.09 -14.22
N ASN A 64 0.25 -0.69 -14.93
CA ASN A 64 0.68 -1.94 -15.53
C ASN A 64 1.50 -1.60 -16.78
N LEU A 65 2.82 -1.45 -16.62
CA LEU A 65 3.74 -1.56 -17.74
C LEU A 65 4.51 -2.88 -17.57
N TRP A 66 3.95 -3.95 -18.13
CA TRP A 66 4.69 -5.20 -18.36
C TRP A 66 5.18 -5.17 -19.81
N GLU A 67 6.50 -5.10 -20.00
CA GLU A 67 7.22 -5.59 -21.19
C GLU A 67 8.18 -6.69 -20.75
#